data_AF-A0A838A384-F1
#
_entry.id   AF-A0A838A384-F1
#
_cell.length_a   1.000
_cell.length_b   1.000
_cell.length_c   1.000
_cell.angle_alpha   90.00
_cell.angle_beta   90.00
_cell.angle_gamma   90.00
#
_symmetry.space_group_name_H-M   'P 1'
#
loop_
_entity.id
_entity.type
_entity.pdbx_description
1 polymer ?
#
loop_
_entity_poly.entity_id
_entity_poly.type
_entity_poly.pdbx_seq_one_letter_code
_entity_poly.pdbx_strand_id
1 'polypeptide(L)'
;MPRTLAVIAECDVTASFCLKLPANFRTDVALTDRGYRYCGQTVSAPREELVWIDCEMTGLDLGSDKLIEIAALVTDGDLNILGEGIDLVIHADDAALAAMPPVVADMHAKSGLTNEVRKSTVTLAEAEALVLDYIRKHVPSAKVAPLAGNSIGTDRGFIARDMPQLDGYLHYRMIDVSSIKELCRRWYPRIYFGQPDKGLAHRALADIKESIRELRYYRRAAFVPDPGPTTSDLVAIVAELDAASANSPDNDSAEGTATG
;
A
#
# COMPACT_ATOMS: atom_id res chain seq x y z
N MET A 1 -32.84 26.76 -10.99
CA MET A 1 -33.51 25.80 -11.87
C MET A 1 -32.48 24.86 -12.47
N PRO A 2 -32.32 23.64 -11.94
CA PRO A 2 -31.46 22.63 -12.53
C PRO A 2 -32.28 21.70 -13.44
N ARG A 3 -31.73 21.37 -14.60
CA ARG A 3 -32.30 20.39 -15.54
C ARG A 3 -31.84 19.00 -15.12
N THR A 4 -32.79 18.20 -14.63
CA THR A 4 -32.65 16.76 -14.44
C THR A 4 -32.71 16.08 -15.81
N LEU A 5 -31.64 15.43 -16.25
CA LEU A 5 -31.70 14.47 -17.36
C LEU A 5 -31.87 13.08 -16.74
N ALA A 6 -33.12 12.59 -16.74
CA ALA A 6 -33.41 11.21 -16.46
C ALA A 6 -33.09 10.39 -17.72
N VAL A 7 -32.06 9.55 -17.67
CA VAL A 7 -31.92 8.43 -18.61
C VAL A 7 -32.50 7.22 -17.90
N ILE A 8 -33.76 6.95 -18.19
CA ILE A 8 -34.42 5.69 -17.85
C ILE A 8 -33.82 4.66 -18.79
N ALA A 9 -33.01 3.73 -18.26
CA ALA A 9 -32.65 2.53 -19.00
C ALA A 9 -33.87 1.61 -19.03
N GLU A 10 -34.56 1.58 -20.17
CA GLU A 10 -35.56 0.56 -20.48
C GLU A 10 -34.86 -0.81 -20.51
N CYS A 11 -35.31 -1.69 -19.63
CA CYS A 11 -34.92 -3.09 -19.60
C CYS A 11 -35.77 -3.82 -20.64
N ASP A 12 -35.25 -3.94 -21.86
CA ASP A 12 -35.92 -4.71 -22.92
C ASP A 12 -35.45 -6.17 -22.87
N VAL A 13 -36.29 -7.01 -22.27
CA VAL A 13 -36.08 -8.45 -22.13
C VAL A 13 -36.66 -9.15 -23.36
N THR A 14 -35.96 -9.16 -24.49
CA THR A 14 -36.25 -10.10 -25.58
C THR A 14 -35.01 -10.58 -26.35
N ALA A 15 -34.76 -11.89 -26.20
CA ALA A 15 -34.10 -12.82 -27.12
C ALA A 15 -32.65 -12.61 -27.62
N SER A 16 -31.80 -13.53 -27.15
CA SER A 16 -30.79 -14.28 -27.93
C SER A 16 -29.44 -13.60 -28.24
N PHE A 17 -28.62 -13.42 -27.21
CA PHE A 17 -27.20 -13.80 -27.23
C PHE A 17 -26.69 -13.91 -25.78
N CYS A 18 -27.10 -14.97 -25.09
CA CYS A 18 -26.59 -15.27 -23.76
C CYS A 18 -25.21 -15.91 -23.90
N LEU A 19 -24.18 -15.07 -24.03
CA LEU A 19 -22.82 -15.47 -23.65
C LEU A 19 -22.90 -15.88 -22.18
N LYS A 20 -22.88 -17.18 -21.94
CA LYS A 20 -22.82 -17.74 -20.58
C LYS A 20 -21.56 -17.19 -19.92
N LEU A 21 -21.72 -16.16 -19.11
CA LEU A 21 -20.68 -15.70 -18.20
C LEU A 21 -20.34 -16.88 -17.27
N PRO A 22 -19.04 -17.15 -17.02
CA PRO A 22 -18.65 -18.21 -16.10
C PRO A 22 -19.27 -17.94 -14.72
N ALA A 23 -19.70 -19.00 -14.03
CA ALA A 23 -20.49 -18.94 -12.78
C ALA A 23 -19.84 -18.15 -11.61
N ASN A 24 -18.59 -17.71 -11.77
CA ASN A 24 -17.80 -16.99 -10.78
C ASN A 24 -17.56 -15.51 -11.13
N PHE A 25 -18.10 -15.00 -12.24
CA PHE A 25 -17.91 -13.61 -12.65
C PHE A 25 -18.87 -12.66 -11.90
N ARG A 26 -18.33 -11.75 -11.08
CA ARG A 26 -19.13 -10.83 -10.25
C ARG A 26 -19.57 -9.62 -11.06
N THR A 27 -20.83 -9.57 -11.48
CA THR A 27 -21.38 -8.54 -12.38
C THR A 27 -21.98 -7.31 -11.68
N ASP A 28 -22.03 -7.28 -10.34
CA ASP A 28 -23.03 -6.43 -9.66
C ASP A 28 -22.43 -5.35 -8.74
N VAL A 29 -21.30 -4.74 -9.08
CA VAL A 29 -20.79 -3.58 -8.32
C VAL A 29 -21.16 -2.29 -9.05
N ALA A 30 -22.27 -1.68 -8.64
CA ALA A 30 -22.63 -0.33 -9.08
C ALA A 30 -21.92 0.70 -8.18
N LEU A 31 -21.03 1.50 -8.77
CA LEU A 31 -20.47 2.69 -8.14
C LEU A 31 -21.59 3.72 -7.96
N THR A 32 -22.05 3.91 -6.73
CA THR A 32 -22.85 5.08 -6.37
C THR A 32 -22.18 5.80 -5.21
N ASP A 33 -22.40 7.11 -5.17
CA ASP A 33 -21.63 8.20 -4.54
C ASP A 33 -21.34 8.10 -3.02
N ARG A 34 -21.57 6.95 -2.38
CA ARG A 34 -21.10 6.59 -1.02
C ARG A 34 -21.45 5.15 -0.56
N GLY A 35 -21.34 4.13 -1.43
CA GLY A 35 -21.48 2.74 -0.97
C GLY A 35 -21.50 1.67 -2.06
N TYR A 36 -20.88 0.52 -1.78
CA TYR A 36 -20.86 -0.65 -2.65
C TYR A 36 -22.11 -1.49 -2.36
N ARG A 37 -22.94 -1.74 -3.38
CA ARG A 37 -24.02 -2.74 -3.26
C ARG A 37 -23.47 -4.09 -3.72
N TYR A 38 -23.57 -5.10 -2.85
CA TYR A 38 -23.29 -6.49 -3.21
C TYR A 38 -24.53 -7.32 -2.91
N CYS A 39 -25.12 -7.97 -3.92
CA CYS A 39 -26.25 -8.89 -3.74
C CYS A 39 -27.42 -8.30 -2.89
N GLY A 40 -27.76 -7.02 -3.10
CA GLY A 40 -28.83 -6.35 -2.34
C GLY A 40 -28.50 -6.02 -0.88
N GLN A 41 -27.30 -6.35 -0.40
CA GLN A 41 -26.79 -5.93 0.90
C GLN A 41 -25.95 -4.66 0.74
N THR A 42 -26.20 -3.68 1.61
CA THR A 42 -25.31 -2.53 1.78
C THR A 42 -24.04 -3.04 2.46
N VAL A 43 -22.99 -3.27 1.68
CA VAL A 43 -21.66 -3.48 2.25
C VAL A 43 -21.15 -2.08 2.55
N SER A 44 -20.70 -1.84 3.79
CA SER A 44 -19.97 -0.59 4.05
C SER A 44 -18.82 -0.53 3.05
N ALA A 45 -18.65 0.60 2.37
CA ALA A 45 -17.42 0.81 1.62
C ALA A 45 -16.23 0.40 2.50
N PRO A 46 -15.22 -0.32 1.95
CA PRO A 46 -14.00 -0.55 2.70
C PRO A 46 -13.61 0.80 3.29
N ARG A 47 -13.45 0.86 4.60
CA ARG A 47 -12.92 2.05 5.24
C ARG A 47 -11.62 2.37 4.52
N GLU A 48 -11.62 3.51 3.84
CA GLU A 48 -10.67 3.80 2.77
C GLU A 48 -9.31 4.26 3.29
N GLU A 49 -9.16 4.30 4.62
CA GLU A 49 -7.97 4.86 5.23
C GLU A 49 -6.74 3.98 4.99
N LEU A 50 -5.63 4.65 4.67
CA LEU A 50 -4.32 4.06 4.52
C LEU A 50 -3.42 4.59 5.63
N VAL A 51 -2.71 3.70 6.30
CA VAL A 51 -1.71 4.09 7.30
C VAL A 51 -0.34 4.07 6.63
N TRP A 52 0.25 5.25 6.47
CA TRP A 52 1.58 5.43 5.91
C TRP A 52 2.59 5.47 7.03
N ILE A 53 3.64 4.67 6.92
CA ILE A 53 4.76 4.66 7.88
C ILE A 53 6.05 4.65 7.09
N ASP A 54 7.04 5.30 7.66
CA ASP A 54 8.44 5.21 7.25
C ASP A 54 9.27 5.10 8.54
N CYS A 55 10.31 4.27 8.50
CA CYS A 55 11.18 4.01 9.64
C CYS A 55 12.63 4.23 9.23
N GLU A 56 13.39 4.83 10.15
CA GLU A 56 14.85 4.86 10.03
C GLU A 56 15.44 3.84 11.01
N MET A 57 16.46 3.12 10.53
CA MET A 57 17.13 2.06 11.27
C MET A 57 18.64 2.26 11.29
N THR A 58 19.32 1.58 12.20
CA THR A 58 20.79 1.49 12.21
C THR A 58 21.35 0.63 11.06
N GLY A 59 20.48 -0.10 10.38
CA GLY A 59 20.79 -0.99 9.25
C GLY A 59 19.55 -1.79 8.83
N LEU A 60 19.74 -2.92 8.16
CA LEU A 60 18.65 -3.72 7.57
C LEU A 60 18.54 -5.14 8.16
N ASP A 61 19.37 -5.49 9.16
CA ASP A 61 19.34 -6.79 9.82
C ASP A 61 18.33 -6.81 10.98
N LEU A 62 17.21 -7.52 10.80
CA LEU A 62 16.19 -7.71 11.83
C LEU A 62 16.71 -8.44 13.09
N GLY A 63 17.88 -9.07 13.07
CA GLY A 63 18.47 -9.68 14.25
C GLY A 63 19.21 -8.70 15.17
N SER A 64 19.79 -7.64 14.61
CA SER A 64 20.77 -6.81 15.32
C SER A 64 20.53 -5.30 15.23
N ASP A 65 19.96 -4.82 14.12
CA ASP A 65 19.74 -3.39 13.91
C ASP A 65 18.55 -2.88 14.72
N LYS A 66 18.60 -1.59 15.08
CA LYS A 66 17.57 -0.92 15.87
C LYS A 66 16.76 0.04 15.02
N LEU A 67 15.45 0.11 15.28
CA LEU A 67 14.58 1.17 14.80
C LEU A 67 14.81 2.42 15.64
N ILE A 68 15.11 3.55 14.99
CA ILE A 68 15.61 4.80 15.61
C ILE A 68 14.80 6.05 15.23
N GLU A 69 13.98 5.99 14.18
CA GLU A 69 12.95 6.99 13.90
C GLU A 69 11.71 6.26 13.38
N ILE A 70 10.53 6.74 13.73
CA ILE A 70 9.27 6.31 13.12
C ILE A 70 8.39 7.53 12.88
N ALA A 71 7.90 7.66 11.65
CA ALA A 71 6.81 8.57 11.34
C ALA A 71 5.57 7.81 10.91
N ALA A 72 4.41 8.38 11.18
CA ALA A 72 3.15 7.86 10.67
C ALA A 72 2.24 8.99 10.19
N LEU A 73 1.50 8.73 9.11
CA LEU A 73 0.50 9.63 8.55
C LEU A 73 -0.67 8.83 8.00
N VAL A 74 -1.89 9.34 8.14
CA VAL A 74 -3.09 8.66 7.62
C VAL A 74 -3.65 9.44 6.44
N THR A 75 -4.04 8.73 5.37
CA THR A 75 -4.81 9.29 4.26
C THR A 75 -6.16 8.59 4.13
N ASP A 76 -7.10 9.20 3.40
CA ASP A 76 -8.23 8.47 2.80
C ASP A 76 -7.79 7.66 1.55
N GLY A 77 -8.73 6.99 0.89
CA GLY A 77 -8.46 6.18 -0.30
C GLY A 77 -8.10 7.01 -1.53
N ASP A 78 -8.42 8.30 -1.50
CA ASP A 78 -8.04 9.27 -2.52
C ASP A 78 -6.67 9.90 -2.27
N LEU A 79 -5.96 9.43 -1.23
CA LEU A 79 -4.63 9.87 -0.81
C LEU A 79 -4.64 11.27 -0.19
N ASN A 80 -5.79 11.79 0.23
CA ASN A 80 -5.89 13.06 0.97
C ASN A 80 -5.44 12.85 2.41
N ILE A 81 -4.54 13.71 2.87
CA ILE A 81 -3.92 13.62 4.19
C ILE A 81 -4.95 13.99 5.27
N LEU A 82 -5.12 13.12 6.26
CA LEU A 82 -6.12 13.24 7.33
C LEU A 82 -5.54 13.78 8.64
N GLY A 83 -4.56 14.70 8.60
CA GLY A 83 -3.95 15.31 9.78
C GLY A 83 -2.46 15.61 9.56
N GLU A 84 -1.77 16.07 10.61
CA GLU A 84 -0.37 16.51 10.45
C GLU A 84 0.65 15.36 10.42
N GLY A 85 0.25 14.17 10.86
CA GLY A 85 1.15 13.05 11.10
C GLY A 85 1.76 13.08 12.51
N ILE A 86 2.60 12.09 12.78
CA ILE A 86 3.46 11.99 13.96
C ILE A 86 4.87 11.60 13.50
N ASP A 87 5.90 12.11 14.18
CA ASP A 87 7.31 11.88 13.89
C ASP A 87 8.07 11.77 15.22
N LEU A 88 8.68 10.61 15.47
CA LEU A 88 9.31 10.29 16.74
C LEU A 88 10.70 9.71 16.52
N VAL A 89 11.69 10.39 17.08
CA VAL A 89 13.06 9.87 17.20
C VAL A 89 13.17 9.04 18.46
N ILE A 90 13.62 7.79 18.33
CA ILE A 90 13.72 6.81 19.41
C ILE A 90 15.16 6.72 19.88
N HIS A 91 15.34 6.64 21.20
CA HIS A 91 16.67 6.52 21.78
C HIS A 91 17.34 5.18 21.42
N ALA A 92 18.62 5.25 21.03
CA ALA A 92 19.50 4.09 20.93
C ALA A 92 20.86 4.40 21.59
N ASP A 93 21.46 3.37 22.18
CA ASP A 93 22.78 3.47 22.80
C ASP A 93 23.91 3.71 21.76
N ASP A 94 25.03 4.24 22.26
CA ASP A 94 26.20 4.52 21.42
C ASP A 94 26.79 3.28 20.76
N ALA A 95 26.60 2.09 21.35
CA ALA A 95 27.09 0.84 20.77
C ALA A 95 26.34 0.50 19.49
N ALA A 96 25.00 0.66 19.47
CA ALA A 96 24.18 0.46 18.28
C ALA A 96 24.49 1.51 17.21
N LEU A 97 24.66 2.78 17.59
CA LEU A 97 25.05 3.84 16.66
C LEU A 97 26.44 3.61 16.06
N ALA A 98 27.39 3.10 16.85
CA ALA A 98 28.74 2.78 16.37
C ALA A 98 28.78 1.54 15.48
N ALA A 99 27.79 0.64 15.58
CA ALA A 99 27.69 -0.57 14.77
C ALA A 99 27.09 -0.32 13.37
N MET A 100 26.57 0.88 13.10
CA MET A 100 25.98 1.24 11.82
C MET A 100 26.99 1.04 10.66
N PRO A 101 26.57 0.44 9.53
CA PRO A 101 27.38 0.43 8.32
C PRO A 101 27.78 1.85 7.89
N PRO A 102 28.96 2.09 7.30
CA PRO A 102 29.46 3.43 7.00
C PRO A 102 28.48 4.30 6.20
N VAL A 103 27.78 3.70 5.24
CA VAL A 103 26.78 4.40 4.41
C VAL A 103 25.61 4.92 5.25
N VAL A 104 25.13 4.12 6.21
CA VAL A 104 24.02 4.48 7.11
C VAL A 104 24.48 5.54 8.10
N ALA A 105 25.67 5.36 8.68
CA ALA A 105 26.25 6.33 9.61
C ALA A 105 26.42 7.72 8.96
N ASP A 106 26.96 7.78 7.73
CA ASP A 106 27.13 9.03 6.99
C ASP A 106 25.78 9.69 6.64
N MET A 107 24.78 8.89 6.28
CA MET A 107 23.43 9.38 5.96
C MET A 107 22.77 10.02 7.19
N HIS A 108 22.74 9.30 8.32
CA HIS A 108 22.13 9.79 9.56
C HIS A 108 22.90 10.94 10.21
N ALA A 109 24.21 11.00 9.99
CA ALA A 109 25.01 12.16 10.41
C ALA A 109 24.65 13.41 9.60
N LYS A 110 24.46 13.28 8.28
CA LYS A 110 24.09 14.40 7.39
C LYS A 110 22.69 14.93 7.65
N SER A 111 21.72 14.06 7.93
CA SER A 111 20.35 14.47 8.29
C SER A 111 20.25 15.05 9.70
N GLY A 112 21.27 14.81 10.54
CA GLY A 112 21.29 15.21 11.95
C GLY A 112 20.65 14.17 12.89
N LEU A 113 20.04 13.11 12.34
CA LEU A 113 19.31 12.09 13.09
C LEU A 113 20.20 11.42 14.15
N THR A 114 21.47 11.13 13.87
CA THR A 114 22.36 10.50 14.86
C THR A 114 22.45 11.30 16.17
N ASN A 115 22.46 12.63 16.08
CA ASN A 115 22.51 13.50 17.27
C ASN A 115 21.15 13.61 17.96
N GLU A 116 20.05 13.54 17.21
CA GLU A 116 18.70 13.51 17.77
C GLU A 116 18.45 12.20 18.53
N VAL A 117 18.89 11.05 17.98
CA VAL A 117 18.79 9.73 18.62
C VAL A 117 19.53 9.69 19.96
N ARG A 118 20.75 10.24 20.02
CA ARG A 118 21.50 10.35 21.30
C ARG A 118 20.79 11.20 22.34
N LYS A 119 20.12 12.27 21.91
CA LYS A 119 19.41 13.21 22.80
C LYS A 119 18.02 12.74 23.17
N SER A 120 17.43 11.86 22.35
CA SER A 120 16.08 11.38 22.58
C SER A 120 16.00 10.62 23.90
N THR A 121 14.90 10.83 24.60
CA THR A 121 14.51 10.06 25.78
C THR A 121 13.32 9.14 25.48
N VAL A 122 12.84 9.13 24.25
CA VAL A 122 11.68 8.32 23.84
C VAL A 122 12.11 6.87 23.72
N THR A 123 11.45 6.00 24.46
CA THR A 123 11.63 4.56 24.38
C THR A 123 10.80 3.96 23.24
N LEU A 124 11.15 2.75 22.77
CA LEU A 124 10.36 2.03 21.77
C LEU A 124 8.89 1.84 22.19
N ALA A 125 8.64 1.52 23.46
CA ALA A 125 7.29 1.32 23.98
C ALA A 125 6.47 2.63 24.01
N GLU A 126 7.09 3.76 24.35
CA GLU A 126 6.43 5.06 24.28
C GLU A 126 6.15 5.46 22.83
N ALA A 127 7.09 5.22 21.92
CA ALA A 127 6.90 5.49 20.50
C ALA A 127 5.75 4.66 19.91
N GLU A 128 5.70 3.36 20.21
CA GLU A 128 4.61 2.47 19.80
C GLU A 128 3.25 3.03 20.29
N ALA A 129 3.15 3.39 21.57
CA ALA A 129 1.91 3.91 22.15
C ALA A 129 1.46 5.22 21.48
N LEU A 130 2.39 6.16 21.27
CA LEU A 130 2.10 7.45 20.65
C LEU A 130 1.67 7.33 19.18
N VAL A 131 2.35 6.47 18.40
CA VAL A 131 1.99 6.18 17.00
C VAL A 131 0.62 5.53 16.94
N LEU A 132 0.35 4.55 17.80
CA LEU A 132 -0.92 3.85 17.84
C LEU A 132 -2.08 4.78 18.25
N ASP A 133 -1.85 5.68 19.21
CA ASP A 133 -2.83 6.70 19.60
C ASP A 133 -3.10 7.72 18.51
N TYR A 134 -2.08 8.11 17.72
CA TYR A 134 -2.29 8.90 16.52
C TYR A 134 -3.16 8.16 15.50
N ILE A 135 -2.82 6.91 15.16
CA ILE A 135 -3.57 6.11 14.17
C ILE A 135 -5.03 5.93 14.60
N ARG A 136 -5.30 5.63 15.88
CA ARG A 136 -6.65 5.42 16.42
C ARG A 136 -7.58 6.63 16.27
N LYS A 137 -7.05 7.85 16.16
CA LYS A 137 -7.85 9.06 15.90
C LYS A 137 -8.49 9.04 14.50
N HIS A 138 -7.85 8.37 13.54
CA HIS A 138 -8.27 8.32 12.14
C HIS A 138 -8.82 6.96 11.73
N VAL A 139 -8.29 5.88 12.32
CA VAL A 139 -8.69 4.50 12.07
C VAL A 139 -9.13 3.88 13.40
N PRO A 140 -10.41 3.99 13.81
CA PRO A 140 -10.83 3.55 15.15
C PRO A 140 -10.88 2.03 15.35
N SER A 141 -10.84 1.25 14.26
CA SER A 141 -10.97 -0.21 14.29
C SER A 141 -9.69 -0.88 13.84
N ALA A 142 -9.22 -1.84 14.65
CA ALA A 142 -8.05 -2.65 14.34
C ALA A 142 -8.29 -3.54 13.11
N LYS A 143 -7.20 -3.89 12.41
CA LYS A 143 -7.12 -4.81 11.29
C LYS A 143 -7.97 -4.39 10.08
N VAL A 144 -8.12 -3.08 9.87
CA VAL A 144 -8.87 -2.53 8.73
C VAL A 144 -7.93 -1.87 7.73
N ALA A 145 -7.15 -0.88 8.17
CA ALA A 145 -6.29 -0.11 7.27
C ALA A 145 -5.00 -0.89 6.95
N PRO A 146 -4.64 -1.05 5.65
CA PRO A 146 -3.34 -1.60 5.26
C PRO A 146 -2.21 -0.61 5.53
N LEU A 147 -1.01 -1.17 5.73
CA LEU A 147 0.22 -0.40 5.83
C LEU A 147 0.67 0.05 4.43
N ALA A 148 1.03 1.31 4.26
CA ALA A 148 1.47 1.88 2.99
C ALA A 148 2.82 2.58 3.13
N GLY A 149 3.61 2.57 2.05
CA GLY A 149 4.93 3.20 2.02
C GLY A 149 5.75 2.77 0.82
N ASN A 150 6.98 3.28 0.70
CA ASN A 150 7.94 2.82 -0.30
C ASN A 150 8.82 1.73 0.29
N SER A 151 8.88 0.56 -0.35
CA SER A 151 9.68 -0.58 0.13
C SER A 151 9.28 -1.03 1.55
N ILE A 152 8.01 -0.82 1.86
CA ILE A 152 7.39 -0.91 3.19
C ILE A 152 7.50 -2.29 3.86
N GLY A 153 7.87 -3.32 3.09
CA GLY A 153 8.13 -4.66 3.63
C GLY A 153 9.29 -4.69 4.62
N THR A 154 10.30 -3.84 4.45
CA THR A 154 11.40 -3.70 5.41
C THR A 154 10.89 -3.13 6.74
N ASP A 155 10.18 -2.00 6.70
CA ASP A 155 9.62 -1.35 7.88
C ASP A 155 8.66 -2.29 8.60
N ARG A 156 7.81 -3.01 7.86
CA ARG A 156 6.90 -4.02 8.43
C ARG A 156 7.65 -5.06 9.24
N GLY A 157 8.84 -5.47 8.82
CA GLY A 157 9.69 -6.41 9.56
C GLY A 157 10.12 -5.86 10.92
N PHE A 158 10.56 -4.61 10.97
CA PHE A 158 10.94 -3.94 12.22
C PHE A 158 9.74 -3.66 13.11
N ILE A 159 8.62 -3.19 12.55
CA ILE A 159 7.36 -2.96 13.28
C ILE A 159 6.86 -4.27 13.91
N ALA A 160 6.88 -5.39 13.18
CA ALA A 160 6.46 -6.68 13.72
C ALA A 160 7.32 -7.15 14.90
N ARG A 161 8.63 -6.86 14.85
CA ARG A 161 9.60 -7.23 15.90
C ARG A 161 9.50 -6.32 17.13
N ASP A 162 9.49 -5.00 16.91
CA ASP A 162 9.70 -4.00 17.96
C ASP A 162 8.41 -3.35 18.45
N MET A 163 7.35 -3.35 17.63
CA MET A 163 6.07 -2.69 17.89
C MET A 163 4.89 -3.65 17.62
N PRO A 164 4.77 -4.78 18.34
CA PRO A 164 3.79 -5.83 18.06
C PRO A 164 2.33 -5.40 18.24
N GLN A 165 2.04 -4.41 19.09
CA GLN A 165 0.69 -3.88 19.24
C GLN A 165 0.31 -3.03 18.04
N LEU A 166 1.25 -2.23 17.51
CA LEU A 166 1.06 -1.50 16.25
C LEU A 166 0.88 -2.48 15.08
N ASP A 167 1.76 -3.47 14.96
CA ASP A 167 1.69 -4.50 13.92
C ASP A 167 0.32 -5.21 13.90
N GLY A 168 -0.15 -5.61 15.09
CA GLY A 168 -1.43 -6.30 15.29
C GLY A 168 -2.66 -5.41 15.11
N TYR A 169 -2.50 -4.08 15.15
CA TYR A 169 -3.56 -3.12 14.87
C TYR A 169 -3.74 -2.87 13.37
N LEU A 170 -2.68 -2.99 12.59
CA LEU A 170 -2.70 -2.82 11.14
C LEU A 170 -3.29 -4.05 10.44
N HIS A 171 -3.85 -3.87 9.24
CA HIS A 171 -4.23 -5.00 8.39
C HIS A 171 -2.97 -5.70 7.84
N TYR A 172 -3.05 -7.01 7.57
CA TYR A 172 -1.89 -7.80 7.13
C TYR A 172 -1.38 -7.45 5.71
N ARG A 173 -2.24 -6.82 4.89
CA ARG A 173 -1.86 -6.37 3.54
C ARG A 173 -1.10 -5.07 3.60
N MET A 174 -0.24 -4.90 2.61
CA MET A 174 0.51 -3.67 2.40
C MET A 174 0.22 -3.09 1.02
N ILE A 175 0.32 -1.76 0.90
CA ILE A 175 0.39 -1.05 -0.36
C ILE A 175 1.83 -0.55 -0.52
N ASP A 176 2.61 -1.28 -1.30
CA ASP A 176 4.00 -0.93 -1.57
C ASP A 176 4.11 -0.12 -2.87
N VAL A 177 4.45 1.17 -2.72
CA VAL A 177 4.63 2.09 -3.84
C VAL A 177 5.81 1.66 -4.73
N SER A 178 6.85 1.04 -4.14
CA SER A 178 8.01 0.54 -4.88
C SER A 178 7.65 -0.60 -5.82
N SER A 179 6.65 -1.43 -5.47
CA SER A 179 6.12 -2.45 -6.37
C SER A 179 5.52 -1.82 -7.64
N ILE A 180 4.73 -0.75 -7.51
CA ILE A 180 4.15 -0.03 -8.66
C ILE A 180 5.25 0.64 -9.50
N LYS A 181 6.25 1.22 -8.84
CA LYS A 181 7.42 1.81 -9.50
C LYS A 181 8.16 0.79 -10.37
N GLU A 182 8.42 -0.41 -9.84
CA GLU A 182 9.13 -1.46 -10.57
C GLU A 182 8.31 -2.02 -11.76
N LEU A 183 6.98 -2.07 -11.64
CA LEU A 183 6.09 -2.39 -12.76
C LEU A 183 6.10 -1.30 -13.83
N CYS A 184 6.01 -0.03 -13.43
CA CYS A 184 6.11 1.11 -14.36
C CYS A 184 7.46 1.14 -15.08
N ARG A 185 8.56 0.79 -14.41
CA ARG A 185 9.89 0.70 -15.04
C ARG A 185 9.92 -0.29 -16.21
N ARG A 186 9.20 -1.40 -16.11
CA ARG A 186 9.18 -2.48 -17.11
C ARG A 186 8.13 -2.28 -18.17
N TRP A 187 6.91 -1.94 -17.77
CA TRP A 187 5.74 -1.90 -18.65
C TRP A 187 5.51 -0.51 -19.24
N TYR A 188 5.90 0.54 -18.52
CA TYR A 188 5.62 1.92 -18.89
C TYR A 188 6.84 2.84 -18.70
N PRO A 189 7.95 2.65 -19.45
CA PRO A 189 9.19 3.41 -19.23
C PRO A 189 9.00 4.94 -19.27
N ARG A 190 8.08 5.45 -20.10
CA ARG A 190 7.75 6.89 -20.16
C ARG A 190 7.18 7.43 -18.85
N ILE A 191 6.39 6.63 -18.14
CA ILE A 191 5.87 6.99 -16.80
C ILE A 191 7.01 6.96 -15.80
N TYR A 192 7.84 5.91 -15.82
CA TYR A 192 8.97 5.80 -14.89
C TYR A 192 9.95 6.97 -15.00
N PHE A 193 10.38 7.32 -16.22
CA PHE A 193 11.31 8.43 -16.44
C PHE A 193 10.66 9.82 -16.31
N GLY A 194 9.32 9.89 -16.21
CA GLY A 194 8.58 11.13 -16.01
C GLY A 194 8.17 11.39 -14.55
N GLN A 195 8.62 10.56 -13.60
CA GLN A 195 8.34 10.71 -12.18
C GLN A 195 8.92 12.04 -11.65
N PRO A 196 8.28 12.67 -10.65
CA PRO A 196 8.84 13.86 -10.01
C PRO A 196 10.17 13.55 -9.32
N ASP A 197 11.06 14.54 -9.27
CA ASP A 197 12.30 14.43 -8.50
C ASP A 197 11.98 14.20 -7.01
N LYS A 198 12.73 13.28 -6.38
CA LYS A 198 12.67 13.08 -4.93
C LYS A 198 13.42 14.21 -4.22
N GLY A 199 12.84 14.73 -3.15
CA GLY A 199 13.55 15.63 -2.26
C GLY A 199 14.51 14.80 -1.40
N LEU A 200 15.70 15.33 -1.15
CA LEU A 200 16.72 14.63 -0.36
C LEU A 200 16.65 15.04 1.12
N ALA A 201 15.46 14.92 1.73
CA ALA A 201 15.30 15.28 3.14
C ALA A 201 15.80 14.19 4.09
N HIS A 202 15.67 12.90 3.74
CA HIS A 202 16.06 11.75 4.57
C HIS A 202 15.53 11.86 6.01
N ARG A 203 14.22 12.08 6.13
CA ARG A 203 13.49 12.24 7.39
C ARG A 203 12.13 11.60 7.20
N ALA A 204 11.77 10.71 8.12
CA ALA A 204 10.66 9.78 7.93
C ALA A 204 9.33 10.45 7.51
N LEU A 205 8.91 11.55 8.15
CA LEU A 205 7.65 12.21 7.78
C LEU A 205 7.69 12.89 6.40
N ALA A 206 8.86 13.40 5.99
CA ALA A 206 9.05 13.97 4.66
C ALA A 206 8.98 12.85 3.60
N ASP A 207 9.66 11.73 3.85
CA ASP A 207 9.70 10.57 2.96
C ASP A 207 8.31 9.92 2.78
N ILE A 208 7.47 9.91 3.82
CA ILE A 208 6.04 9.54 3.71
C ILE A 208 5.30 10.46 2.73
N LYS A 209 5.46 11.79 2.88
CA LYS A 209 4.77 12.76 2.01
C LYS A 209 5.22 12.63 0.55
N GLU A 210 6.49 12.30 0.33
CA GLU A 210 7.02 11.96 -0.99
C GLU A 210 6.43 10.67 -1.55
N SER A 211 6.34 9.62 -0.72
CA SER A 211 5.71 8.34 -1.09
C SER A 211 4.25 8.52 -1.51
N ILE A 212 3.48 9.35 -0.78
CA ILE A 212 2.10 9.70 -1.13
C ILE A 212 2.03 10.45 -2.46
N ARG A 213 2.94 11.41 -2.67
CA ARG A 213 3.03 12.16 -3.93
C ARG A 213 3.40 11.23 -5.10
N GLU A 214 4.31 10.29 -4.89
CA GLU A 214 4.71 9.28 -5.86
C GLU A 214 3.52 8.37 -6.21
N LEU A 215 2.74 7.88 -5.24
CA LEU A 215 1.55 7.07 -5.52
C LEU A 215 0.46 7.87 -6.24
N ARG A 216 0.27 9.15 -5.90
CA ARG A 216 -0.63 10.07 -6.64
C ARG A 216 -0.21 10.21 -8.10
N TYR A 217 1.09 10.26 -8.38
CA TYR A 217 1.61 10.30 -9.73
C TYR A 217 1.25 9.01 -10.50
N TYR A 218 1.54 7.83 -9.92
CA TYR A 218 1.21 6.57 -10.58
C TYR A 218 -0.29 6.38 -10.76
N ARG A 219 -1.12 6.74 -9.78
CA ARG A 219 -2.60 6.70 -9.90
C ARG A 219 -3.10 7.43 -11.14
N ARG A 220 -2.48 8.57 -11.49
CA ARG A 220 -2.88 9.40 -12.64
C ARG A 220 -2.27 8.96 -13.96
N ALA A 221 -1.09 8.34 -13.93
CA ALA A 221 -0.31 8.05 -15.12
C ALA A 221 -0.44 6.58 -15.58
N ALA A 222 -0.49 5.64 -14.64
CA ALA A 222 -0.35 4.19 -14.91
C ALA A 222 -1.65 3.40 -14.75
N PHE A 223 -2.63 3.93 -14.00
CA PHE A 223 -3.93 3.28 -13.81
C PHE A 223 -4.98 3.87 -14.75
N VAL A 224 -5.99 3.06 -15.06
CA VAL A 224 -7.11 3.49 -15.91
C VAL A 224 -7.90 4.57 -15.15
N PRO A 225 -8.20 5.73 -15.78
CA PRO A 225 -9.00 6.75 -15.13
C PRO A 225 -10.44 6.29 -14.92
N ASP A 226 -11.10 6.86 -13.91
CA ASP A 226 -12.54 6.68 -13.67
C ASP A 226 -13.36 7.03 -14.94
N PRO A 227 -14.40 6.23 -15.30
CA PRO A 227 -14.99 5.11 -14.56
C PRO A 227 -14.30 3.74 -14.71
N GLY A 228 -13.18 3.67 -15.43
CA GLY A 228 -12.51 2.41 -15.72
C GLY A 228 -13.16 1.61 -16.86
N PRO A 229 -12.66 0.38 -17.13
CA PRO A 229 -13.23 -0.51 -18.13
C PRO A 229 -14.65 -0.95 -17.76
N THR A 230 -15.50 -1.16 -18.76
CA THR A 230 -16.85 -1.66 -18.54
C THR A 230 -16.84 -3.12 -18.07
N THR A 231 -17.95 -3.60 -17.49
CA THR A 231 -18.10 -5.02 -17.15
C THR A 231 -17.83 -5.93 -18.35
N SER A 232 -18.26 -5.54 -19.55
CA SER A 232 -17.99 -6.30 -20.78
C SER A 232 -16.51 -6.34 -21.14
N ASP A 233 -15.78 -5.22 -20.99
CA ASP A 233 -14.33 -5.18 -21.25
C ASP A 233 -13.58 -6.12 -20.30
N LEU A 234 -13.97 -6.11 -19.01
CA LEU A 234 -13.36 -6.97 -17.99
C LEU A 234 -13.63 -8.47 -18.26
N VAL A 235 -14.83 -8.82 -18.72
CA VAL A 235 -15.16 -10.20 -19.13
C VAL A 235 -14.29 -10.65 -20.28
N ALA A 236 -14.09 -9.79 -21.29
CA ALA A 236 -13.25 -10.11 -22.44
C ALA A 236 -11.79 -10.34 -22.02
N ILE A 237 -11.24 -9.46 -21.17
CA ILE A 237 -9.88 -9.61 -20.63
C ILE A 237 -9.71 -10.96 -19.91
N VAL A 238 -10.66 -11.38 -19.08
CA VAL A 238 -10.56 -12.67 -18.38
C VAL A 238 -10.62 -13.85 -19.35
N ALA A 239 -11.52 -13.80 -20.34
CA ALA A 239 -11.60 -14.86 -21.35
C ALA A 239 -10.28 -15.00 -22.15
N GLU A 240 -9.60 -13.89 -22.46
CA GLU A 240 -8.30 -13.89 -23.13
C GLU A 240 -7.21 -14.54 -22.26
N LEU A 241 -7.17 -14.22 -20.96
CA LEU A 241 -6.21 -14.80 -20.00
C LEU A 241 -6.41 -16.31 -19.78
N ASP A 242 -7.67 -16.75 -19.69
CA ASP A 242 -8.00 -18.17 -19.53
C ASP A 242 -7.62 -18.96 -20.80
N ALA A 243 -7.84 -18.40 -21.99
CA ALA A 243 -7.47 -19.01 -23.26
C ALA A 243 -5.93 -19.11 -23.43
N ALA A 244 -5.17 -18.11 -22.97
CA ALA A 244 -3.71 -18.16 -22.98
C ALA A 244 -3.16 -19.26 -22.05
N SER A 245 -3.80 -19.47 -20.90
CA SER A 245 -3.40 -20.49 -19.92
C SER A 245 -3.66 -21.91 -20.43
N ALA A 246 -4.79 -22.15 -21.12
CA ALA A 246 -5.14 -23.46 -21.68
C ALA A 246 -4.24 -23.92 -22.85
N ASN A 247 -3.52 -23.00 -23.49
CA ASN A 247 -2.65 -23.28 -24.64
C ASN A 247 -1.18 -23.52 -24.26
N SER A 248 -0.83 -23.51 -22.97
CA SER A 248 0.51 -23.92 -22.50
C SER A 248 0.52 -25.43 -22.29
N PRO A 249 1.38 -26.21 -22.98
CA PRO A 249 1.41 -27.66 -22.80
C PRO A 249 1.84 -27.99 -21.38
N ASP A 250 1.01 -28.76 -20.68
CA ASP A 250 1.33 -29.37 -19.38
C ASP A 250 2.65 -30.12 -19.50
N ASN A 251 3.70 -29.57 -18.90
CA ASN A 251 4.98 -30.24 -18.76
C ASN A 251 5.09 -30.73 -17.31
N ASP A 252 4.12 -31.53 -16.87
CA ASP A 252 4.21 -32.24 -15.60
C ASP A 252 4.74 -33.65 -15.87
N SER A 253 6.07 -33.74 -15.95
CA SER A 253 6.79 -35.01 -15.90
C SER A 253 7.00 -35.40 -14.44
N ALA A 254 6.18 -36.34 -13.97
CA ALA A 254 6.55 -37.24 -12.89
C ALA A 254 5.89 -38.61 -13.13
N GLU A 255 6.27 -39.28 -14.23
CA GLU A 255 6.12 -40.74 -14.31
C GLU A 255 7.01 -41.37 -13.25
N GLY A 256 6.36 -42.05 -12.30
CA GLY A 256 7.04 -42.88 -11.33
C GLY A 256 7.73 -44.06 -12.01
N THR A 257 8.97 -44.31 -11.61
CA THR A 257 9.56 -45.65 -11.66
C THR A 257 10.05 -46.01 -10.26
N ALA A 258 9.14 -46.59 -9.48
CA ALA A 258 9.49 -47.57 -8.47
C ALA A 258 9.50 -48.94 -9.17
N THR A 259 10.67 -49.58 -9.26
CA THR A 259 10.85 -51.04 -9.33
C THR A 259 12.35 -51.35 -9.37
N GLY A 260 12.82 -52.19 -8.44
CA GLY A 260 14.17 -52.78 -8.44
C GLY A 260 14.93 -52.57 -7.14
#